data_AF-A0A914E6A7-F1
#
_entry.id   AF-A0A914E6A7-F1
#
_cell.length_a   1.000
_cell.length_b   1.000
_cell.length_c   1.000
_cell.angle_alpha   90.00
_cell.angle_beta   90.00
_cell.angle_gamma   90.00
#
_symmetry.space_group_name_H-M   'P 1'
#
loop_
_entity.id
_entity.type
_entity.pdbx_description
1 polymer ?
#
loop_
_entity_poly.entity_id
_entity_poly.type
_entity_poly.pdbx_seq_one_letter_code
_entity_poly.pdbx_strand_id
1 'polypeptide(L)'
;NITEALELLFNESIEPLKQLHETDRKQVELVETLLNTDLKNMTKAMNKVIEETSCQSTCDYHRKEVLKIASMLAVNCKHFLDSIDTARFRAATAILKSKSIGMC
;
A
#
# COMPACT_ATOMS: atom_id res chain seq x y z
N ASN A 1 -0.08 -8.72 -11.06
CA ASN A 1 0.03 -9.43 -9.75
C ASN A 1 0.08 -8.39 -8.62
N ILE A 2 0.17 -8.77 -7.33
CA ILE A 2 0.12 -7.79 -6.22
C ILE A 2 1.31 -6.83 -6.18
N THR A 3 2.49 -7.28 -6.65
CA THR A 3 3.70 -6.46 -6.78
C THR A 3 3.49 -5.35 -7.80
N GLU A 4 2.98 -5.68 -8.99
CA GLU A 4 2.67 -4.69 -10.04
C GLU A 4 1.63 -3.66 -9.57
N ALA A 5 0.61 -4.09 -8.83
CA ALA A 5 -0.42 -3.19 -8.30
C ALA A 5 0.16 -2.18 -7.29
N LEU A 6 1.15 -2.59 -6.49
CA LEU A 6 1.85 -1.72 -5.56
C LEU A 6 2.80 -0.76 -6.25
N GLU A 7 3.52 -1.21 -7.28
CA GLU A 7 4.36 -0.34 -8.10
C GLU A 7 3.52 0.75 -8.77
N LEU A 8 2.35 0.40 -9.30
CA LEU A 8 1.39 1.36 -9.84
C LEU A 8 0.92 2.35 -8.76
N LEU A 9 0.57 1.87 -7.57
CA LEU A 9 0.18 2.72 -6.45
C LEU A 9 1.27 3.74 -6.08
N PHE A 10 2.53 3.32 -6.00
CA PHE A 10 3.65 4.22 -5.71
C PHE A 10 3.83 5.24 -6.83
N ASN A 11 3.80 4.81 -8.09
CA ASN A 11 3.92 5.71 -9.24
C ASN A 11 2.80 6.75 -9.28
N GLU A 12 1.56 6.35 -8.97
CA GLU A 12 0.41 7.27 -8.90
C GLU A 12 0.53 8.27 -7.74
N SER A 13 1.28 7.94 -6.69
CA SER A 13 1.48 8.81 -5.52
C SER A 13 2.56 9.90 -5.70
N ILE A 14 3.44 9.77 -6.71
CA ILE A 14 4.56 10.70 -6.94
C ILE A 14 4.08 12.15 -7.13
N GLU A 15 3.07 12.37 -7.97
CA GLU A 15 2.55 13.72 -8.25
C GLU A 15 1.82 14.32 -7.04
N PRO A 16 0.91 13.60 -6.34
CA PRO A 16 0.35 14.05 -5.07
C PRO A 16 1.40 14.45 -4.04
N LEU A 17 2.46 13.64 -3.86
CA LEU A 17 3.53 13.89 -2.88
C LEU A 17 4.28 15.20 -3.12
N LYS A 18 4.52 15.57 -4.38
CA LYS A 18 5.19 16.83 -4.74
C LYS A 18 4.41 18.08 -4.33
N GLN A 19 3.09 17.96 -4.16
CA GLN A 19 2.20 19.07 -3.83
C GLN A 19 2.00 19.25 -2.31
N LEU A 20 2.55 18.36 -1.50
CA LEU A 20 2.42 18.40 -0.04
C LEU A 20 3.49 19.29 0.60
N HIS A 21 3.14 19.85 1.77
CA HIS A 21 4.13 20.47 2.64
C HIS A 21 5.18 19.43 3.07
N GLU A 22 6.42 19.89 3.29
CA GLU A 22 7.56 19.00 3.60
C GLU A 22 7.27 18.06 4.78
N THR A 23 6.65 18.57 5.84
CA THR A 23 6.31 17.77 7.02
C THR A 23 5.35 16.64 6.70
N ASP A 24 4.29 16.92 5.94
CA ASP A 24 3.31 15.91 5.57
C ASP A 24 3.89 14.92 4.54
N ARG A 25 4.69 15.40 3.59
CA ARG A 25 5.40 14.55 2.61
C ARG A 25 6.28 13.51 3.31
N LYS A 26 7.09 13.91 4.30
CA LYS A 26 7.94 12.99 5.07
C LYS A 26 7.15 11.92 5.82
N GLN A 27 5.96 12.25 6.30
CA GLN A 27 5.08 11.28 6.96
C GLN A 27 4.57 10.24 5.97
N VAL A 28 4.15 10.68 4.77
CA VAL A 28 3.69 9.77 3.72
C VAL A 28 4.84 8.88 3.20
N GLU A 29 6.04 9.44 2.99
CA GLU A 29 7.25 8.70 2.58
C GLU A 29 7.64 7.60 3.60
N LEU A 30 7.40 7.83 4.89
CA LEU A 30 7.61 6.81 5.93
C LEU A 30 6.63 5.64 5.75
N VAL A 31 5.36 5.91 5.46
CA VAL A 31 4.36 4.88 5.20
C VAL A 31 4.67 4.12 3.90
N GLU A 32 5.17 4.82 2.86
CA GLU A 32 5.65 4.20 1.62
C GLU A 32 6.82 3.22 1.89
N THR A 33 7.74 3.60 2.77
CA THR A 33 8.88 2.75 3.16
C THR A 33 8.42 1.46 3.87
N LEU A 34 7.38 1.56 4.70
CA LEU A 34 6.77 0.39 5.36
C LEU A 34 6.13 -0.54 4.32
N LEU A 35 5.38 0.01 3.36
CA LEU A 35 4.77 -0.77 2.27
C LEU A 35 5.82 -1.48 1.41
N ASN A 36 6.91 -0.81 1.07
CA ASN A 36 8.02 -1.42 0.36
C ASN A 36 8.66 -2.58 1.13
N THR A 37 8.70 -2.47 2.47
CA THR A 37 9.21 -3.54 3.34
C THR A 37 8.26 -4.74 3.34
N ASP A 38 6.95 -4.50 3.44
CA ASP A 38 5.93 -5.56 3.40
C ASP A 38 5.93 -6.29 2.06
N LEU A 39 6.11 -5.57 0.95
CA LEU A 39 6.23 -6.16 -0.38
C LEU A 39 7.44 -7.09 -0.49
N LYS A 40 8.60 -6.67 0.03
CA LYS A 40 9.80 -7.53 0.09
C LYS A 40 9.54 -8.79 0.92
N ASN A 41 8.81 -8.67 2.02
CA ASN A 41 8.44 -9.81 2.85
C ASN A 41 7.48 -10.76 2.13
N MET A 42 6.51 -10.21 1.38
CA MET A 42 5.60 -10.98 0.55
C MET A 42 6.36 -11.81 -0.49
N THR A 43 7.26 -11.19 -1.25
CA THR A 43 8.08 -11.90 -2.25
C THR A 43 8.87 -13.04 -1.62
N LYS A 44 9.51 -12.80 -0.46
CA LYS A 44 10.24 -13.85 0.26
C LYS A 44 9.34 -15.00 0.71
N ALA A 45 8.16 -14.69 1.26
CA ALA A 45 7.22 -15.71 1.71
C ALA A 45 6.64 -16.52 0.55
N MET A 46 6.33 -15.87 -0.58
CA MET A 46 5.87 -16.56 -1.78
C MET A 46 6.96 -17.49 -2.36
N ASN A 47 8.23 -17.05 -2.38
CA ASN A 47 9.33 -17.90 -2.84
C ASN A 47 9.46 -19.17 -1.98
N LYS A 48 9.34 -19.07 -0.65
CA LYS A 48 9.33 -20.24 0.23
C LYS A 48 8.21 -21.23 -0.10
N VAL A 49 7.01 -20.75 -0.42
CA VAL A 49 5.90 -21.64 -0.84
C VAL A 49 6.22 -22.39 -2.14
N ILE A 50 6.95 -21.75 -3.05
CA ILE A 50 7.34 -22.35 -4.35
C ILE A 50 8.48 -23.35 -4.17
N GLU A 51 9.47 -23.03 -3.32
CA GLU A 51 10.68 -23.82 -3.09
C GLU A 51 10.41 -25.04 -2.18
N GLU A 52 9.60 -24.89 -1.12
CA GLU A 52 9.24 -25.98 -0.21
C GLU A 52 8.02 -26.79 -0.71
N THR A 53 8.29 -27.83 -1.50
CA THR A 53 7.29 -28.81 -1.97
C THR A 53 7.31 -30.16 -1.23
N SER A 54 8.31 -30.37 -0.36
CA SER A 54 8.62 -31.70 0.19
C SER A 54 7.77 -32.10 1.40
N CYS A 55 7.22 -31.15 2.16
CA CYS A 55 6.43 -31.41 3.37
C CYS A 55 5.16 -30.56 3.40
N GLN A 56 4.00 -31.22 3.46
CA GLN A 56 2.69 -30.56 3.43
C GLN A 56 2.48 -29.58 4.60
N SER A 57 2.91 -29.92 5.81
CA SER A 57 2.75 -29.05 6.99
C SER A 57 3.58 -27.78 6.89
N THR A 58 4.79 -27.87 6.34
CA THR A 58 5.67 -26.73 6.06
C THR A 58 5.09 -25.83 4.98
N CYS A 59 4.56 -26.43 3.90
CA CYS A 59 3.88 -25.71 2.83
C CYS A 59 2.66 -24.93 3.35
N ASP A 60 1.84 -25.55 4.20
CA ASP A 60 0.67 -24.90 4.80
C ASP A 60 1.04 -23.78 5.78
N TYR A 61 2.16 -23.92 6.50
CA TYR A 61 2.71 -22.85 7.32
C TYR A 61 3.11 -21.65 6.45
N HIS A 62 3.87 -21.85 5.37
CA HIS A 62 4.28 -20.77 4.48
C HIS A 62 3.09 -20.10 3.76
N ARG A 63 2.08 -20.87 3.34
CA ARG A 63 0.83 -20.32 2.79
C ARG A 63 0.11 -19.42 3.80
N LYS A 64 0.03 -19.82 5.06
CA LYS A 64 -0.55 -18.96 6.13
C LYS A 64 0.28 -17.70 6.34
N GLU A 65 1.60 -17.79 6.26
CA GLU A 65 2.50 -16.64 6.35
C GLU A 65 2.23 -15.65 5.20
N VAL A 66 2.10 -16.14 3.97
CA VAL A 66 1.71 -15.33 2.79
C VAL A 66 0.37 -14.62 3.02
N LEU A 67 -0.65 -15.33 3.50
CA LEU A 67 -1.97 -14.73 3.79
C LEU A 67 -1.90 -13.64 4.86
N LYS A 68 -1.09 -13.84 5.91
CA LYS A 68 -0.88 -12.84 6.96
C LYS A 68 -0.22 -11.58 6.41
N ILE A 69 0.83 -11.73 5.61
CA ILE A 69 1.53 -10.60 4.97
C ILE A 69 0.58 -9.89 4.00
N ALA A 70 -0.23 -10.62 3.23
CA ALA A 70 -1.19 -10.04 2.29
C ALA A 70 -2.22 -9.16 3.00
N SER A 71 -2.74 -9.63 4.14
CA SER A 71 -3.67 -8.87 4.96
C SER A 71 -3.05 -7.58 5.50
N MET A 72 -1.82 -7.65 6.03
CA MET A 72 -1.07 -6.46 6.48
C MET A 72 -0.83 -5.48 5.33
N LEU A 73 -0.42 -5.99 4.17
CA LEU A 73 -0.16 -5.20 2.97
C LEU A 73 -1.41 -4.42 2.55
N ALA A 74 -2.58 -5.07 2.53
CA ALA A 74 -3.85 -4.41 2.21
C ALA A 74 -4.21 -3.30 3.20
N VAL A 75 -4.03 -3.54 4.51
CA VAL A 75 -4.26 -2.52 5.55
C VAL A 75 -3.30 -1.34 5.38
N ASN A 76 -2.04 -1.61 5.09
CA ASN A 76 -1.02 -0.57 4.92
C ASN A 76 -1.22 0.22 3.62
N CYS A 77 -1.72 -0.41 2.54
CA CYS A 77 -2.09 0.29 1.31
C CYS A 77 -3.19 1.31 1.58
N LYS A 78 -4.21 0.90 2.34
CA LYS A 78 -5.26 1.81 2.77
C LYS A 78 -4.70 2.95 3.62
N HIS A 79 -3.85 2.63 4.60
CA HIS A 79 -3.25 3.65 5.46
C HIS A 79 -2.41 4.67 4.67
N PHE A 80 -1.67 4.21 3.66
CA PHE A 80 -0.93 5.08 2.75
C PHE A 80 -1.83 6.04 1.99
N LEU A 81 -2.89 5.53 1.36
CA LEU A 81 -3.88 6.36 0.67
C LEU A 81 -4.55 7.37 1.61
N ASP A 82 -4.99 6.92 2.79
CA ASP A 82 -5.61 7.78 3.81
C ASP A 82 -4.64 8.89 4.27
N SER A 83 -3.33 8.59 4.36
CA SER A 83 -2.31 9.57 4.73
C SER A 83 -2.08 10.62 3.63
N ILE A 84 -2.08 10.21 2.35
CA ILE A 84 -2.02 11.12 1.20
C ILE A 84 -3.24 12.04 1.22
N ASP A 85 -4.45 11.48 1.36
CA ASP A 85 -5.68 12.27 1.34
C ASP A 85 -5.75 13.26 2.50
N THR A 86 -5.33 12.82 3.70
CA THR A 86 -5.23 13.70 4.87
C THR A 86 -4.24 14.84 4.63
N ALA A 87 -3.09 14.54 4.06
CA ALA A 87 -2.07 15.54 3.74
C ALA A 87 -2.57 16.54 2.67
N ARG A 88 -3.24 16.05 1.62
CA ARG A 88 -3.85 16.89 0.58
C ARG A 88 -4.94 17.80 1.14
N PHE A 89 -5.74 17.29 2.07
CA PHE A 89 -6.75 18.09 2.76
C PHE A 89 -6.11 19.25 3.55
N ARG A 90 -5.03 18.95 4.29
CA ARG A 90 -4.26 19.97 5.04
C ARG A 90 -3.61 21.01 4.14
N ALA A 91 -3.09 20.59 2.99
CA ALA A 91 -2.49 21.47 1.99
C ALA A 91 -3.53 22.29 1.19
N ALA A 92 -4.84 22.13 1.46
CA ALA A 92 -5.94 22.69 0.67
C ALA A 92 -5.92 22.31 -0.83
N THR A 93 -5.21 21.23 -1.20
CA THR A 93 -5.11 20.70 -2.57
C THR A 93 -6.09 19.56 -2.85
N ALA A 94 -6.92 19.20 -1.87
CA ALA A 94 -7.99 18.22 -2.03
C ALA A 94 -9.12 18.81 -2.89
N ILE A 95 -9.20 18.38 -4.17
CA ILE A 95 -10.38 18.65 -5.00
C ILE A 95 -11.50 17.76 -4.50
N LEU A 96 -12.41 18.32 -3.70
CA LEU A 96 -13.68 17.67 -3.39
C LEU A 96 -14.45 17.52 -4.70
N LYS A 97 -14.67 16.29 -5.17
CA LYS A 97 -15.69 16.04 -6.20
C LYS A 97 -17.04 16.41 -5.57
N SER A 98 -17.49 17.65 -5.78
CA SER A 98 -18.85 18.04 -5.44
C SER A 98 -19.76 17.14 -6.25
N LYS A 99 -20.46 16.23 -5.56
CA LYS A 99 -21.56 15.50 -6.15
C LYS A 99 -22.60 16.58 -6.47
N SER A 100 -22.73 16.93 -7.75
CA SER A 100 -23.80 17.78 -8.24
C SER A 100 -25.11 17.07 -7.91
N ILE A 101 -25.69 17.42 -6.76
CA ILE A 101 -27.07 17.11 -6.45
C ILE A 101 -27.87 17.98 -7.42
N GLY A 102 -28.29 17.38 -8.53
CA GLY A 102 -29.25 17.99 -9.42
C GLY A 102 -30.49 18.33 -8.60
N MET A 103 -30.73 19.63 -8.40
CA MET A 103 -32.03 20.13 -7.99
C MET A 103 -32.97 19.93 -9.17
N CYS A 104 -33.89 18.97 -9.02
CA CYS A 104 -35.18 19.01 -9.71
C CYS A 104 -36.09 19.98 -8.95
#